data_AF-A0A2K1SUH9-F1
#
_entry.id   AF-A0A2K1SUH9-F1
#
_cell.length_a   1.000
_cell.length_b   1.000
_cell.length_c   1.000
_cell.angle_alpha   90.00
_cell.angle_beta   90.00
_cell.angle_gamma   90.00
#
_symmetry.space_group_name_H-M   'P 1'
#
loop_
_entity.id
_entity.type
_entity.pdbx_description
1 polymer ?
#
loop_
_entity_poly.entity_id
_entity_poly.type
_entity_poly.pdbx_seq_one_letter_code
_entity_poly.pdbx_strand_id
1 'polypeptide(L)'
;MDNFRGEGGVDVTDEMLDKWESDAEKGIYHGKAGNLHIKKPLGRPPLYEEAMLPITFRISVEDAEALKASADKQGVKVGDVVREACKLLLAQHAL
;
A
#
# COMPACT_ATOMS: atom_id res chain seq x y z
N MET A 1 -12.46 30.57 15.83
CA MET A 1 -12.86 29.74 14.68
C MET A 1 -11.70 29.79 13.72
N ASP A 2 -10.94 28.70 13.67
CA ASP A 2 -9.66 28.66 12.98
C ASP A 2 -9.90 28.33 11.50
N ASN A 3 -9.71 29.32 10.63
CA ASN A 3 -9.87 29.17 9.19
C ASN A 3 -8.87 28.14 8.66
N PHE A 4 -9.36 27.04 8.10
CA PHE A 4 -8.50 26.05 7.44
C PHE A 4 -8.05 26.60 6.07
N ARG A 5 -6.75 26.90 5.95
CA ARG A 5 -6.13 27.30 4.68
C ARG A 5 -5.65 26.08 3.92
N GLY A 6 -6.28 25.79 2.79
CA GLY A 6 -5.76 24.82 1.83
C GLY A 6 -4.52 25.36 1.09
N GLU A 7 -3.65 24.48 0.63
CA GLU A 7 -2.40 24.82 -0.11
C GLU A 7 -2.61 25.61 -1.41
N GLY A 8 -3.86 25.86 -1.83
CA GLY A 8 -4.23 26.69 -2.99
C GLY A 8 -4.65 28.14 -2.69
N GLY A 9 -4.56 28.61 -1.43
CA GLY A 9 -4.89 29.99 -1.06
C GLY A 9 -6.39 30.30 -1.02
N VAL A 10 -7.25 29.29 -1.04
CA VAL A 10 -8.69 29.44 -0.84
C VAL A 10 -8.99 29.22 0.64
N ASP A 11 -9.49 30.26 1.30
CA ASP A 11 -10.00 30.17 2.67
C ASP A 11 -11.34 29.44 2.64
N VAL A 12 -11.43 28.27 3.27
CA VAL A 12 -12.67 27.49 3.38
C VAL A 12 -13.46 28.02 4.58
N THR A 13 -14.68 28.51 4.34
CA THR A 13 -15.59 28.98 5.40
C THR A 13 -16.55 27.89 5.84
N ASP A 14 -17.14 28.03 7.03
CA ASP A 14 -18.15 27.10 7.55
C ASP A 14 -19.37 27.00 6.61
N GLU A 15 -19.81 28.12 6.04
CA GLU A 15 -20.90 28.14 5.04
C GLU A 15 -20.59 27.31 3.78
N MET A 16 -19.31 27.24 3.39
CA MET A 16 -18.88 26.40 2.27
C MET A 16 -18.94 24.92 2.64
N LEU A 17 -18.64 24.56 3.89
CA LEU A 17 -18.74 23.18 4.39
C LEU A 17 -20.20 22.73 4.44
N ASP A 18 -21.10 23.55 4.98
CA ASP A 18 -22.54 23.25 5.04
C ASP A 18 -23.13 23.08 3.64
N LYS A 19 -22.70 23.92 2.69
CA LYS A 19 -23.11 23.80 1.30
C LYS A 19 -22.61 22.52 0.64
N TRP A 20 -21.34 22.15 0.88
CA TRP A 20 -20.76 20.92 0.35
C TRP A 20 -21.44 19.68 0.92
N GLU A 21 -21.88 19.70 2.18
CA GLU A 21 -22.67 18.64 2.78
C GLU A 21 -24.01 18.45 2.06
N SER A 22 -24.79 19.53 1.90
CA SER A 22 -26.06 19.49 1.15
C SER A 22 -25.89 19.05 -0.32
N ASP A 23 -24.80 19.48 -0.96
CA ASP A 23 -24.52 19.13 -2.35
C ASP A 23 -24.10 17.66 -2.48
N ALA A 24 -23.34 17.12 -1.52
CA ALA A 24 -22.97 15.71 -1.46
C ALA A 24 -24.19 14.79 -1.26
N GLU A 25 -25.15 15.17 -0.41
CA GLU A 25 -26.42 14.44 -0.27
C GLU A 25 -27.22 14.37 -1.57
N LYS A 26 -27.05 15.36 -2.45
CA LYS A 26 -27.67 15.44 -3.79
C LYS A 26 -26.80 14.81 -4.88
N GLY A 27 -25.65 14.24 -4.54
CA GLY A 27 -24.69 13.65 -5.47
C GLY A 27 -23.95 14.67 -6.35
N ILE A 28 -23.92 15.93 -5.95
CA ILE A 28 -23.23 17.02 -6.64
C ILE A 28 -21.86 17.21 -5.99
N TYR A 29 -20.80 16.85 -6.73
CA TYR A 29 -19.42 17.01 -6.27
C TYR A 29 -18.71 18.09 -7.08
N HIS A 30 -18.34 19.18 -6.40
CA HIS A 30 -17.65 20.31 -7.02
C HIS A 30 -16.18 19.99 -7.23
N GLY A 31 -15.74 19.99 -8.48
CA GLY A 31 -14.36 19.74 -8.87
C GLY A 31 -14.25 18.85 -10.10
N LYS A 32 -13.04 18.74 -10.67
CA LYS A 32 -12.73 17.70 -11.64
C LYS A 32 -12.06 16.56 -10.89
N ALA A 33 -12.44 15.32 -11.18
CA ALA A 33 -11.73 14.16 -10.68
C ALA A 33 -10.23 14.32 -11.01
N GLY A 34 -9.39 14.34 -9.98
CA GLY A 34 -7.95 14.35 -10.17
C GLY A 34 -7.48 13.03 -10.77
N ASN A 35 -6.26 13.03 -11.32
CA ASN A 35 -5.65 11.78 -11.76
C ASN A 35 -5.38 10.89 -10.54
N LEU A 36 -6.08 9.76 -10.46
CA LEU A 36 -5.84 8.75 -9.45
C LEU A 36 -4.50 8.06 -9.75
N HIS A 37 -3.45 8.41 -9.03
CA HIS A 37 -2.17 7.70 -9.11
C HIS A 37 -2.23 6.37 -8.35
N ILE A 38 -2.76 5.35 -9.03
CA ILE A 38 -2.79 3.98 -8.52
C ILE A 38 -1.38 3.36 -8.63
N LYS A 39 -0.60 3.37 -7.53
CA LYS A 39 0.72 2.71 -7.48
C LYS A 39 0.62 1.16 -7.37
N LYS A 40 -0.54 0.61 -7.05
CA LYS A 40 -0.80 -0.84 -6.93
C LYS A 40 -2.24 -1.15 -7.33
N PRO A 41 -2.53 -2.27 -8.02
CA PRO A 41 -3.89 -2.58 -8.46
C PRO A 41 -4.86 -2.54 -7.29
N LEU A 42 -5.89 -1.71 -7.40
CA LEU A 42 -7.03 -1.70 -6.49
C LEU A 42 -7.86 -2.95 -6.80
N GLY A 43 -7.52 -4.05 -6.13
CA GLY A 43 -8.15 -5.35 -6.32
C GLY A 43 -7.78 -6.31 -5.19
N ARG A 44 -8.50 -7.44 -5.14
CA ARG A 44 -8.21 -8.53 -4.19
C ARG A 44 -6.73 -8.92 -4.33
N PRO A 45 -5.98 -9.11 -3.23
CA PRO A 45 -4.61 -9.62 -3.29
C PRO A 45 -4.55 -10.87 -4.17
N PRO A 46 -3.43 -11.11 -4.88
CA PRO A 46 -3.26 -12.33 -5.66
C PRO A 46 -3.61 -13.54 -4.80
N LEU A 47 -4.63 -14.31 -5.20
CA LEU A 47 -4.95 -15.58 -4.55
C LEU A 47 -3.84 -16.54 -5.00
N TYR A 48 -3.02 -16.98 -4.06
CA TYR A 48 -2.13 -18.10 -4.30
C TYR A 48 -2.98 -19.36 -4.53
N GLU A 49 -2.56 -20.23 -5.45
CA GLU A 49 -3.26 -21.51 -5.71
C GLU A 49 -3.21 -22.43 -4.48
N GLU A 50 -2.19 -22.26 -3.64
CA GLU A 50 -1.96 -23.01 -2.41
C GLU A 50 -2.43 -22.25 -1.17
N ALA A 51 -2.79 -22.99 -0.12
CA ALA A 51 -3.10 -22.41 1.18
C ALA A 51 -1.84 -21.77 1.80
N MET A 52 -1.81 -20.44 1.80
CA MET A 52 -0.67 -19.66 2.31
C MET A 52 -1.03 -18.99 3.64
N LEU A 53 -0.15 -19.14 4.64
CA LEU A 53 -0.26 -18.45 5.92
C LEU A 53 0.73 -17.27 5.98
N PRO A 54 0.30 -16.07 6.43
CA PRO A 54 1.22 -14.95 6.59
C PRO A 54 2.14 -15.20 7.80
N ILE A 55 3.45 -14.99 7.60
CA ILE A 55 4.45 -15.04 8.67
C ILE A 55 5.11 -13.67 8.76
N THR A 56 5.21 -13.14 9.98
CA THR A 56 5.92 -11.88 10.27
C THR A 56 7.03 -12.17 11.24
N PHE A 57 8.24 -11.71 10.92
CA PHE A 57 9.43 -11.84 11.77
C PHE A 57 10.27 -10.57 11.66
N ARG A 58 11.21 -10.39 12.59
CA ARG A 58 12.15 -9.26 12.62
C ARG A 58 13.54 -9.75 12.23
N ILE A 59 14.24 -8.96 11.45
CA ILE A 59 15.64 -9.16 11.05
C ILE A 59 16.41 -7.83 11.22
N SER A 60 17.73 -7.88 11.11
CA SER A 60 18.54 -6.67 11.09
C SER A 60 18.23 -5.81 9.86
N VAL A 61 18.54 -4.50 9.94
CA VAL A 61 18.38 -3.59 8.81
C VAL A 61 19.29 -4.01 7.65
N GLU A 62 20.53 -4.40 7.97
CA GLU A 62 21.53 -4.87 7.00
C GLU A 62 21.04 -6.09 6.23
N ASP A 63 20.46 -7.08 6.93
CA ASP A 63 19.89 -8.27 6.28
C ASP A 63 18.69 -7.93 5.41
N ALA A 64 17.84 -7.00 5.86
CA ALA A 64 16.68 -6.55 5.09
C ALA A 64 17.08 -5.86 3.79
N GLU A 65 18.12 -5.04 3.83
CA GLU A 65 18.69 -4.38 2.64
C GLU A 65 19.32 -5.39 1.69
N ALA A 66 20.10 -6.34 2.20
CA ALA A 66 20.68 -7.41 1.41
C ALA A 66 19.61 -8.29 0.73
N LEU A 67 18.55 -8.65 1.45
CA LEU A 67 17.39 -9.39 0.92
C LEU A 67 16.70 -8.63 -0.21
N LYS A 68 16.50 -7.32 -0.02
CA LYS A 68 15.88 -6.46 -1.03
C LYS A 68 16.75 -6.37 -2.28
N ALA A 69 18.05 -6.13 -2.14
CA ALA A 69 18.98 -6.07 -3.26
C ALA A 69 19.05 -7.40 -4.03
N SER A 70 19.01 -8.53 -3.31
CA SER A 70 18.96 -9.87 -3.92
C SER A 70 17.67 -10.09 -4.72
N ALA A 71 16.52 -9.70 -4.16
CA ALA A 71 15.22 -9.81 -4.81
C ALA A 71 15.16 -8.93 -6.08
N ASP A 72 15.65 -7.69 -5.99
CA ASP A 72 15.69 -6.74 -7.10
C ASP A 72 16.58 -7.26 -8.25
N LYS A 73 17.74 -7.86 -7.93
CA LYS A 73 18.64 -8.49 -8.93
C LYS A 73 17.99 -9.66 -9.66
N GLN A 74 17.11 -10.40 -8.98
CA GLN A 74 16.42 -11.56 -9.52
C GLN A 74 15.07 -11.20 -10.19
N GLY A 75 14.60 -9.96 -10.04
CA GLY A 75 13.29 -9.52 -10.54
C GLY A 75 12.11 -10.15 -9.81
N VAL A 76 12.30 -10.60 -8.56
CA VAL A 76 11.27 -11.28 -7.74
C VAL A 76 10.95 -10.48 -6.49
N LYS A 77 9.92 -10.88 -5.73
CA LYS A 77 9.62 -10.23 -4.45
C LYS A 77 10.48 -10.82 -3.34
N VAL A 78 10.79 -10.00 -2.33
CA VAL A 78 11.52 -10.42 -1.12
C VAL A 78 10.89 -11.66 -0.48
N GLY A 79 9.56 -11.72 -0.41
CA GLY A 79 8.85 -12.89 0.14
C GLY A 79 9.06 -14.18 -0.65
N ASP A 80 9.34 -14.10 -1.96
CA ASP A 80 9.62 -15.29 -2.78
C ASP A 80 11.05 -15.79 -2.51
N VAL A 81 12.02 -14.88 -2.34
CA VAL A 81 13.38 -15.23 -1.92
C VAL A 81 13.40 -15.93 -0.56
N VAL A 82 12.70 -15.37 0.43
CA VAL A 82 12.61 -15.97 1.77
C VAL A 82 11.96 -17.34 1.71
N ARG A 83 10.89 -17.50 0.93
CA ARG A 83 10.18 -18.77 0.79
C ARG A 83 11.09 -19.86 0.23
N GLU A 84 11.83 -19.57 -0.84
CA GLU A 84 12.77 -20.53 -1.42
C GLU A 84 13.93 -20.85 -0.48
N ALA A 85 14.46 -19.86 0.25
CA ALA A 85 15.47 -20.10 1.27
C ALA A 85 14.96 -21.05 2.38
N CYS A 86 13.71 -20.86 2.85
CA CYS A 86 13.09 -21.77 3.80
C CYS A 86 12.93 -23.19 3.25
N LYS A 87 12.48 -23.34 1.99
CA LYS A 87 12.37 -24.67 1.35
C LYS A 87 13.71 -25.39 1.27
N LEU A 88 14.76 -24.69 0.87
CA LEU A 88 16.12 -25.24 0.81
C LEU A 88 16.60 -25.69 2.19
N LEU A 89 16.41 -24.87 3.22
CA LEU A 89 16.79 -25.20 4.58
C LEU A 89 16.02 -26.43 5.12
N LEU A 90 14.71 -26.49 4.90
CA LEU A 90 13.88 -27.63 5.30
C LEU A 90 14.30 -28.92 4.59
N ALA A 91 14.65 -28.84 3.30
CA ALA A 91 15.14 -29.99 2.54
C ALA A 91 16.48 -30.52 3.07
N GLN A 92 17.37 -29.64 3.57
CA GLN A 92 18.66 -30.04 4.15
C GLN A 92 18.52 -30.77 5.49
N HIS A 93 17.48 -30.46 6.26
CA HIS A 93 17.23 -31.03 7.59
C HIS A 93 16.19 -32.16 7.60
N ALA A 94 15.70 -32.58 6.43
CA ALA A 94 14.75 -33.67 6.29
C ALA A 94 15.41 -35.07 6.21
N LEU A 95 16.70 -35.19 6.58
CA LEU A 95 17.47 -36.43 6.65
C LEU A 95 17.68 -36.88 8.10
#